data_AF-A0AAV8W4R4-F1
#
_entry.id   AF-A0AAV8W4R4-F1
#
_cell.length_a   1.000
_cell.length_b   1.000
_cell.length_c   1.000
_cell.angle_alpha   90.00
_cell.angle_beta   90.00
_cell.angle_gamma   90.00
#
_symmetry.space_group_name_H-M   'P 1'
#
loop_
_entity.id
_entity.type
_entity.pdbx_description
1 polymer ?
#
loop_
_entity_poly.entity_id
_entity_poly.type
_entity_poly.pdbx_seq_one_letter_code
_entity_poly.pdbx_strand_id
1 'polypeptide(L)'
;MDRRDSWFVKSKHAVVLDRGNYTSCTVNLLGATVTSWRINDKEMLFLSRESHFTGLSHIAGGIQFAFPILGDWEFGPKNGFARKTLWKLVGGPEKLHSGDVCATFSLMYNPYTLSFWNFKFELFYKVTLYEKKIDFQITVVNWDTYPMEFVIVQRCLWRVNDVTKCKIKGLKNCKYKDFLRNGLTFQEEREDVMVTEKLDRVYSRTPNKLVLKNTVDGGSLNLLRRNSRDVLLWNPWIGDSLKGMDLGNSCYLTILVSR
;
A
#
# COMPACT_ATOMS: atom_id res chain seq x y z
N MET A 1 -8.39 14.06 24.02
CA MET A 1 -7.19 13.19 23.97
C MET A 1 -7.63 11.78 24.30
N ASP A 2 -7.82 10.97 23.27
CA ASP A 2 -8.34 9.60 23.41
C ASP A 2 -7.20 8.69 23.86
N ARG A 3 -7.40 7.90 24.91
CA ARG A 3 -6.38 7.03 25.56
C ARG A 3 -5.89 5.86 24.65
N ARG A 4 -6.16 5.94 23.35
CA ARG A 4 -5.93 4.88 22.35
C ARG A 4 -4.79 5.18 21.38
N ASP A 5 -4.26 6.40 21.33
CA ASP A 5 -3.07 6.68 20.51
C ASP A 5 -1.78 6.08 21.12
N SER A 6 -1.81 5.72 22.42
CA SER A 6 -0.65 5.23 23.16
C SER A 6 -0.30 3.75 22.93
N TRP A 7 -1.18 2.93 22.33
CA TRP A 7 -0.87 1.52 22.08
C TRP A 7 -0.15 1.30 20.74
N PHE A 8 -0.42 2.12 19.72
CA PHE A 8 0.23 2.06 18.41
C PHE A 8 1.75 2.29 18.49
N VAL A 9 2.18 3.13 19.43
CA VAL A 9 3.60 3.51 19.63
C VAL A 9 4.38 2.47 20.46
N LYS A 10 3.71 1.48 21.07
CA LYS A 10 4.33 0.51 22.00
C LYS A 10 4.43 -0.94 21.47
N SER A 11 4.25 -1.18 20.18
CA SER A 11 4.59 -2.50 19.61
C SER A 11 6.11 -2.55 19.37
N LYS A 12 6.80 -3.60 19.86
CA LYS A 12 8.24 -3.85 19.58
C LYS A 12 8.57 -4.00 18.08
N HIS A 13 7.55 -4.00 17.23
CA HIS A 13 7.65 -4.21 15.78
C HIS A 13 7.20 -2.98 14.99
N ALA A 14 7.18 -1.79 15.57
CA ALA A 14 6.85 -0.56 14.86
C ALA A 14 8.05 0.40 14.84
N VAL A 15 8.26 1.05 13.70
CA VAL A 15 9.28 2.08 13.48
C VAL A 15 8.57 3.36 13.12
N VAL A 16 8.81 4.43 13.89
CA VAL A 16 8.19 5.75 13.69
C VAL A 16 9.21 6.69 13.06
N LEU A 17 8.84 7.29 11.93
CA LEU A 17 9.53 8.40 11.32
C LEU A 17 8.79 9.67 11.74
N ASP A 18 9.35 10.41 12.71
CA ASP A 18 8.77 11.68 13.18
C ASP A 18 9.54 12.88 12.61
N ARG A 19 8.91 13.56 11.65
CA ARG A 19 9.50 14.75 11.04
C ARG A 19 9.38 15.98 11.94
N GLY A 20 8.41 16.00 12.85
CA GLY A 20 7.92 17.20 13.55
C GLY A 20 6.76 17.88 12.82
N ASN A 21 6.25 18.97 13.38
CA ASN A 21 5.08 19.71 12.89
C ASN A 21 3.83 18.82 12.72
N TYR A 22 3.67 17.82 13.59
CA TYR A 22 2.59 16.83 13.52
C TYR A 22 2.56 16.02 12.21
N THR A 23 3.69 15.91 11.51
CA THR A 23 3.88 15.04 10.34
C THR A 23 4.71 13.84 10.74
N SER A 24 4.12 12.65 10.64
CA SER A 24 4.75 11.39 11.05
C SER A 24 4.32 10.23 10.17
N CYS A 25 5.10 9.15 10.19
CA CYS A 25 4.82 7.90 9.50
C CYS A 25 5.18 6.72 10.40
N THR A 26 4.32 5.72 10.47
CA THR A 26 4.56 4.50 11.26
C THR A 26 4.62 3.28 10.34
N VAL A 27 5.74 2.57 10.38
CA VAL A 27 5.97 1.33 9.62
C VAL A 27 5.99 0.15 10.57
N ASN A 28 5.11 -0.83 10.37
CA ASN A 28 5.17 -2.09 11.10
C ASN A 28 6.12 -3.05 10.39
N LEU A 29 7.04 -3.67 11.13
CA LEU A 29 8.01 -4.63 10.61
C LEU A 29 7.33 -5.85 9.98
N LEU A 30 6.10 -6.21 10.39
CA LEU A 30 5.30 -7.18 9.67
C LEU A 30 4.91 -6.61 8.29
N GLY A 31 5.55 -7.16 7.27
CA GLY A 31 5.39 -6.73 5.88
C GLY A 31 6.05 -5.42 5.51
N ALA A 32 6.83 -4.83 6.41
CA ALA A 32 7.23 -3.42 6.33
C ALA A 32 6.03 -2.52 5.96
N THR A 33 4.87 -2.81 6.57
CA THR A 33 3.60 -2.19 6.23
C THR A 33 3.57 -0.77 6.76
N VAL A 34 3.35 0.24 5.90
CA VAL A 34 3.09 1.60 6.38
C VAL A 34 1.67 1.64 6.92
N THR A 35 1.54 1.80 8.23
CA THR A 35 0.24 1.70 8.94
C THR A 35 -0.39 3.05 9.21
N SER A 36 0.40 4.12 9.25
CA SER A 36 -0.05 5.49 9.44
C SER A 36 0.85 6.45 8.68
N TRP A 37 0.26 7.46 8.06
CA TRP A 37 0.96 8.62 7.52
C TRP A 37 0.13 9.86 7.82
N ARG A 38 0.62 10.69 8.74
CA ARG A 38 -0.03 11.93 9.15
C ARG A 38 0.67 13.13 8.53
N ILE A 39 -0.12 14.11 8.09
CA ILE A 39 0.35 15.43 7.68
C ILE A 39 -0.39 16.46 8.53
N ASN A 40 0.31 17.25 9.32
CA ASN A 40 -0.31 18.23 10.23
C ASN A 40 -1.45 17.60 11.06
N ASP A 41 -1.18 16.43 11.64
CA ASP A 41 -2.10 15.60 12.43
C ASP A 41 -3.32 15.01 11.68
N LYS A 42 -3.31 15.06 10.34
CA LYS A 42 -4.36 14.46 9.51
C LYS A 42 -3.89 13.12 8.94
N GLU A 43 -4.59 12.05 9.29
CA GLU A 43 -4.30 10.70 8.78
C GLU A 43 -4.65 10.59 7.30
N MET A 44 -3.69 10.15 6.50
CA MET A 44 -3.82 10.00 5.05
C MET A 44 -4.16 8.57 4.62
N LEU A 45 -3.93 7.58 5.50
CA LEU A 45 -4.14 6.17 5.20
C LEU A 45 -5.40 5.63 5.89
N PHE A 46 -6.07 4.69 5.23
CA PHE A 46 -7.09 3.88 5.87
C PHE A 46 -6.42 2.66 6.51
N LEU A 47 -6.69 2.46 7.80
CA LEU A 47 -6.32 1.26 8.54
C LEU A 47 -7.56 0.77 9.27
N SER A 48 -7.88 -0.52 9.11
CA SER A 48 -9.01 -1.13 9.79
C SER A 48 -8.78 -1.17 11.30
N ARG A 49 -9.84 -0.92 12.06
CA ARG A 49 -9.85 -1.06 13.51
C ARG A 49 -9.74 -2.53 13.96
N GLU A 50 -10.05 -3.46 13.07
CA GLU A 50 -9.94 -4.91 13.28
C GLU A 50 -8.57 -5.45 12.89
N SER A 51 -7.63 -4.58 12.46
CA SER A 51 -6.28 -5.01 12.09
C SER A 51 -5.57 -5.68 13.26
N HIS A 52 -5.09 -6.89 13.04
CA HIS A 52 -4.21 -7.58 13.96
C HIS A 52 -2.74 -7.35 13.60
N PHE A 53 -1.90 -7.13 14.62
CA PHE A 53 -0.45 -6.92 14.49
C PHE A 53 0.36 -8.09 15.05
N THR A 54 -0.29 -9.26 15.17
CA THR A 54 0.24 -10.44 15.85
C THR A 54 1.07 -11.33 14.92
N GLY A 55 1.06 -11.08 13.60
CA GLY A 55 1.68 -11.95 12.60
C GLY A 55 0.85 -13.17 12.21
N LEU A 56 -0.26 -13.44 12.92
CA LEU A 56 -1.19 -14.54 12.59
C LEU A 56 -1.99 -14.26 11.31
N SER A 57 -2.23 -12.98 11.02
CA SER A 57 -2.85 -12.49 9.79
C SER A 57 -2.08 -11.28 9.26
N HIS A 58 -2.42 -10.85 8.04
CA HIS A 58 -1.88 -9.62 7.48
C HIS A 58 -2.59 -8.42 8.11
N ILE A 59 -1.89 -7.29 8.20
CA ILE A 59 -2.49 -6.03 8.66
C ILE A 59 -3.59 -5.60 7.67
N ALA A 60 -4.75 -5.15 8.14
CA ALA A 60 -5.86 -4.80 7.28
C ALA A 60 -5.87 -3.30 6.97
N GLY A 61 -5.06 -2.88 6.00
CA GLY A 61 -4.99 -1.50 5.50
C GLY A 61 -3.56 -0.97 5.38
N GLY A 62 -3.43 0.35 5.35
CA GLY A 62 -2.16 1.02 5.15
C GLY A 62 -1.60 0.84 3.74
N ILE A 63 -0.27 0.72 3.64
CA ILE A 63 0.45 0.42 2.40
C ILE A 63 1.15 -0.92 2.54
N GLN A 64 0.71 -1.91 1.76
CA GLN A 64 1.18 -3.29 1.85
C GLN A 64 1.83 -3.76 0.57
N PHE A 65 2.76 -4.70 0.69
CA PHE A 65 3.33 -5.40 -0.46
C PHE A 65 2.47 -6.58 -0.91
N ALA A 66 2.33 -6.75 -2.22
CA ALA A 66 2.14 -8.05 -2.85
C ALA A 66 3.43 -8.42 -3.57
N PHE A 67 4.08 -9.52 -3.16
CA PHE A 67 5.33 -10.02 -3.74
C PHE A 67 5.55 -11.49 -3.32
N PRO A 68 5.97 -12.38 -4.24
CA PRO A 68 6.37 -12.13 -5.64
C PRO A 68 5.18 -12.25 -6.63
N ILE A 69 3.96 -12.37 -6.14
CA ILE A 69 2.75 -12.55 -6.94
C ILE A 69 1.62 -11.64 -6.44
N LEU A 70 0.75 -11.21 -7.34
CA LEU A 70 -0.53 -10.59 -7.04
C LEU A 70 -1.65 -11.60 -7.31
N GLY A 71 -2.62 -11.73 -6.40
CA GLY A 71 -3.73 -12.66 -6.53
C GLY A 71 -3.50 -14.01 -5.86
N ASP A 72 -4.26 -15.01 -6.28
CA ASP A 72 -4.18 -16.36 -5.71
C ASP A 72 -2.91 -17.09 -6.15
N TRP A 73 -2.39 -17.93 -5.27
CA TRP A 73 -1.18 -18.70 -5.52
C TRP A 73 -1.42 -20.12 -5.02
N GLU A 74 -1.41 -21.08 -5.94
CA GLU A 74 -1.87 -22.46 -5.68
C GLU A 74 -1.28 -23.07 -4.41
N PHE A 75 0.04 -22.95 -4.24
CA PHE A 75 0.76 -23.51 -3.10
C PHE A 75 1.27 -22.45 -2.12
N GLY A 76 0.86 -21.20 -2.26
CA GLY A 76 1.42 -20.08 -1.51
C GLY A 76 0.38 -19.14 -0.91
N PRO A 77 0.81 -18.17 -0.10
CA PRO A 77 -0.11 -17.15 0.42
C PRO A 77 -0.64 -16.28 -0.72
N LYS A 78 -1.97 -16.04 -0.73
CA LYS A 78 -2.60 -15.02 -1.60
C LYS A 78 -1.89 -13.68 -1.47
N ASN A 79 -1.59 -13.05 -2.61
CA ASN A 79 -0.78 -11.83 -2.76
C ASN A 79 0.67 -11.98 -2.27
N GLY A 80 1.20 -13.20 -2.28
CA GLY A 80 2.57 -13.49 -1.89
C GLY A 80 2.84 -13.36 -0.40
N PHE A 81 4.11 -13.57 -0.04
CA PHE A 81 4.54 -13.71 1.35
C PHE A 81 5.02 -12.40 1.96
N ALA A 82 5.38 -11.39 1.16
CA ALA A 82 6.08 -10.20 1.68
C ALA A 82 5.34 -9.50 2.83
N ARG A 83 4.01 -9.34 2.72
CA ARG A 83 3.15 -8.73 3.76
C ARG A 83 2.95 -9.58 5.02
N LYS A 84 3.34 -10.86 4.99
CA LYS A 84 3.19 -11.82 6.10
C LYS A 84 4.52 -12.12 6.79
N THR A 85 5.64 -11.64 6.27
CA THR A 85 6.97 -11.86 6.84
C THR A 85 7.41 -10.67 7.68
N LEU A 86 8.19 -10.89 8.73
CA LEU A 86 8.86 -9.81 9.45
C LEU A 86 10.08 -9.32 8.67
N TRP A 87 10.11 -8.02 8.41
CA TRP A 87 11.22 -7.31 7.79
C TRP A 87 12.16 -6.80 8.88
N LYS A 88 13.43 -6.61 8.52
CA LYS A 88 14.45 -6.02 9.41
C LYS A 88 14.58 -4.54 9.12
N LEU A 89 14.70 -3.72 10.16
CA LEU A 89 15.19 -2.36 10.03
C LEU A 89 16.71 -2.42 9.81
N VAL A 90 17.18 -2.01 8.64
CA VAL A 90 18.60 -2.07 8.26
C VAL A 90 19.24 -0.68 8.15
N GLY A 91 18.47 0.38 8.32
CA GLY A 91 18.98 1.75 8.46
C GLY A 91 17.91 2.74 8.94
N GLY A 92 18.32 3.76 9.70
CA GLY A 92 17.43 4.76 10.30
C GLY A 92 16.54 4.21 11.44
N PRO A 93 15.49 4.94 11.86
CA PRO A 93 15.10 6.26 11.39
C PRO A 93 16.21 7.30 11.60
N GLU A 94 16.54 8.03 10.54
CA GLU A 94 17.54 9.08 10.56
C GLU A 94 16.90 10.39 10.11
N LYS A 95 17.10 11.46 10.89
CA LYS A 95 16.69 12.81 10.53
C LYS A 95 17.80 13.49 9.72
N LEU A 96 17.48 13.84 8.49
CA LEU A 96 18.38 14.51 7.57
C LEU A 96 18.54 16.00 7.94
N HIS A 97 19.55 16.66 7.40
CA HIS A 97 19.77 18.09 7.61
C HIS A 97 18.59 18.96 7.15
N SER A 98 17.82 18.50 6.15
CA SER A 98 16.58 19.15 5.70
C SER A 98 15.42 19.04 6.69
N GLY A 99 15.58 18.26 7.76
CA GLY A 99 14.53 17.92 8.71
C GLY A 99 13.64 16.75 8.27
N ASP A 100 13.80 16.24 7.05
CA ASP A 100 13.13 15.03 6.57
C ASP A 100 13.67 13.79 7.29
N VAL A 101 12.89 12.71 7.33
CA VAL A 101 13.28 11.48 8.04
C VAL A 101 13.25 10.31 7.09
N CYS A 102 14.25 9.44 7.13
CA CYS A 102 14.23 8.21 6.35
C CYS A 102 14.60 6.97 7.16
N ALA A 103 14.09 5.82 6.72
CA ALA A 103 14.39 4.51 7.26
C ALA A 103 14.40 3.48 6.12
N THR A 104 15.22 2.44 6.25
CA THR A 104 15.34 1.36 5.26
C THR A 104 15.06 0.02 5.92
N PHE A 105 14.19 -0.76 5.28
CA PHE A 105 13.77 -2.09 5.71
C PHE A 105 14.28 -3.13 4.71
N SER A 106 14.62 -4.33 5.18
CA SER A 106 15.01 -5.46 4.31
C SER A 106 14.17 -6.71 4.57
N LEU A 107 13.81 -7.40 3.49
CA LEU A 107 13.35 -8.78 3.48
C LEU A 107 14.29 -9.62 2.62
N MET A 108 15.09 -10.45 3.28
CA MET A 108 15.96 -11.44 2.63
C MET A 108 15.26 -12.79 2.56
N TYR A 109 15.57 -13.56 1.50
CA TYR A 109 15.14 -14.95 1.39
C TYR A 109 15.45 -15.74 2.67
N ASN A 110 14.57 -16.66 3.02
CA ASN A 110 14.70 -17.52 4.19
C ASN A 110 13.95 -18.85 3.93
N PRO A 111 14.06 -19.86 4.81
CA PRO A 111 13.42 -21.16 4.57
C PRO A 111 11.91 -21.07 4.27
N TYR A 112 11.19 -20.14 4.90
CA TYR A 112 9.77 -19.93 4.64
C TYR A 112 9.48 -19.33 3.27
N THR A 113 10.29 -18.38 2.77
CA THR A 113 10.07 -17.84 1.42
C THR A 113 10.50 -18.84 0.35
N LEU A 114 11.62 -19.56 0.59
CA LEU A 114 12.15 -20.57 -0.32
C LEU A 114 11.21 -21.76 -0.49
N SER A 115 10.39 -22.09 0.51
CA SER A 115 9.40 -23.18 0.40
C SER A 115 8.28 -22.88 -0.59
N PHE A 116 8.02 -21.61 -0.92
CA PHE A 116 7.01 -21.21 -1.91
C PHE A 116 7.62 -20.77 -3.24
N TRP A 117 8.77 -20.11 -3.18
CA TRP A 117 9.44 -19.53 -4.34
C TRP A 117 10.94 -19.67 -4.15
N ASN A 118 11.51 -20.64 -4.85
CA ASN A 118 12.89 -21.06 -4.70
C ASN A 118 13.86 -20.11 -5.40
N PHE A 119 13.85 -18.84 -5.00
CA PHE A 119 14.78 -17.82 -5.44
C PHE A 119 15.45 -17.15 -4.24
N LYS A 120 16.75 -16.92 -4.34
CA LYS A 120 17.53 -16.13 -3.41
C LYS A 120 17.39 -14.66 -3.80
N PHE A 121 16.60 -13.93 -3.03
CA PHE A 121 16.35 -12.52 -3.25
C PHE A 121 16.62 -11.68 -2.00
N GLU A 122 16.82 -10.39 -2.18
CA GLU A 122 16.68 -9.43 -1.10
C GLU A 122 15.91 -8.19 -1.56
N LEU A 123 14.90 -7.81 -0.78
CA LEU A 123 14.13 -6.59 -0.99
C LEU A 123 14.61 -5.52 -0.02
N PHE A 124 15.02 -4.37 -0.53
CA PHE A 124 15.21 -3.16 0.25
C PHE A 124 14.05 -2.20 0.02
N TYR A 125 13.47 -1.71 1.10
CA TYR A 125 12.39 -0.74 1.09
C TYR A 125 12.79 0.49 1.90
N LYS A 126 13.13 1.57 1.21
CA LYS A 126 13.45 2.86 1.84
C LYS A 126 12.21 3.75 1.83
N VAL A 127 11.84 4.19 3.02
CA VAL A 127 10.77 5.17 3.26
C VAL A 127 11.41 6.50 3.60
N THR A 128 11.04 7.56 2.87
CA THR A 128 11.46 8.93 3.19
C THR A 128 10.23 9.81 3.41
N LEU A 129 10.13 10.39 4.61
CA LEU A 129 9.07 11.28 5.03
C LEU A 129 9.51 12.74 4.91
N TYR A 130 8.81 13.47 4.05
CA TYR A 130 8.93 14.92 3.87
C TYR A 130 7.74 15.63 4.54
N GLU A 131 7.72 16.96 4.48
CA GLU A 131 6.70 17.77 5.16
C GLU A 131 5.26 17.42 4.75
N LYS A 132 5.03 17.21 3.44
CA LYS A 132 3.71 16.92 2.85
C LYS A 132 3.75 15.82 1.80
N LYS A 133 4.79 14.98 1.85
CA LYS A 133 5.06 13.92 0.88
C LYS A 133 5.71 12.74 1.59
N ILE A 134 5.37 11.54 1.13
CA ILE A 134 6.11 10.32 1.46
C ILE A 134 6.66 9.72 0.16
N ASP A 135 7.92 9.30 0.17
CA ASP A 135 8.56 8.61 -0.95
C ASP A 135 8.93 7.17 -0.56
N PHE A 136 8.82 6.30 -1.56
CA PHE A 136 9.03 4.87 -1.46
C PHE A 136 9.99 4.45 -2.56
N GLN A 137 11.14 3.93 -2.14
CA GLN A 137 12.13 3.34 -3.03
C GLN A 137 12.21 1.85 -2.72
N ILE A 138 12.02 1.04 -3.75
CA ILE A 138 12.04 -0.41 -3.64
C ILE A 138 13.14 -0.92 -4.56
N THR A 139 14.05 -1.69 -4.00
CA THR A 139 15.13 -2.36 -4.73
C THR A 139 14.98 -3.85 -4.52
N VAL A 140 15.00 -4.60 -5.62
CA VAL A 140 15.00 -6.06 -5.60
C VAL A 140 16.37 -6.54 -6.08
N VAL A 141 17.05 -7.31 -5.27
CA VAL A 141 18.32 -7.96 -5.62
C VAL A 141 18.04 -9.44 -5.87
N ASN A 142 18.44 -9.93 -7.04
CA ASN A 142 18.50 -11.35 -7.34
C ASN A 142 19.90 -11.85 -7.02
N TRP A 143 20.01 -12.74 -6.02
CA TRP A 143 21.27 -13.35 -5.59
C TRP A 143 21.54 -14.68 -6.30
N ASP A 144 20.61 -15.17 -7.10
CA ASP A 144 20.82 -16.34 -7.95
C ASP A 144 21.54 -15.98 -9.26
N THR A 145 22.03 -17.03 -9.92
CA THR A 145 22.72 -16.94 -11.21
C THR A 145 21.78 -17.03 -12.42
N TYR A 146 20.48 -17.23 -12.19
CA TYR A 146 19.46 -17.36 -13.23
C TYR A 146 18.39 -16.26 -13.10
N PRO A 147 17.70 -15.90 -14.21
CA PRO A 147 16.68 -14.84 -14.18
C PRO A 147 15.55 -15.13 -13.19
N MET A 148 15.12 -14.07 -12.48
CA MET A 148 14.05 -14.13 -11.48
C MET A 148 12.84 -13.34 -11.98
N GLU A 149 11.74 -14.04 -12.24
CA GLU A 149 10.46 -13.44 -12.62
C GLU A 149 9.60 -13.18 -11.39
N PHE A 150 9.10 -11.97 -11.25
CA PHE A 150 8.24 -11.60 -10.13
C PHE A 150 7.28 -10.46 -10.47
N VAL A 151 6.23 -10.36 -9.67
CA VAL A 151 5.33 -9.23 -9.56
C VAL A 151 5.57 -8.56 -8.22
N ILE A 152 5.67 -7.23 -8.23
CA ILE A 152 5.69 -6.41 -7.02
C ILE A 152 4.65 -5.31 -7.13
N VAL A 153 3.82 -5.18 -6.10
CA VAL A 153 2.77 -4.15 -6.04
C VAL A 153 2.71 -3.58 -4.64
N GLN A 154 2.66 -2.25 -4.52
CA GLN A 154 2.26 -1.58 -3.29
C GLN A 154 0.77 -1.30 -3.33
N ARG A 155 0.00 -1.97 -2.47
CA ARG A 155 -1.43 -1.76 -2.28
C ARG A 155 -1.63 -0.66 -1.24
N CYS A 156 -1.91 0.55 -1.71
CA CYS A 156 -2.08 1.72 -0.85
C CYS A 156 -3.57 1.98 -0.61
N LEU A 157 -4.04 1.81 0.63
CA LEU A 157 -5.40 2.16 1.04
C LEU A 157 -5.43 3.60 1.52
N TRP A 158 -5.89 4.50 0.66
CA TRP A 158 -6.00 5.92 0.94
C TRP A 158 -7.29 6.23 1.69
N ARG A 159 -7.17 7.01 2.78
CA ARG A 159 -8.33 7.53 3.50
C ARG A 159 -9.03 8.59 2.65
N VAL A 160 -10.35 8.50 2.58
CA VAL A 160 -11.18 9.53 1.95
C VAL A 160 -12.37 9.87 2.85
N ASN A 161 -12.85 11.11 2.80
CA ASN A 161 -13.99 11.52 3.62
C ASN A 161 -15.31 10.96 3.05
N ASP A 162 -15.43 10.95 1.73
CA ASP A 162 -16.61 10.50 1.00
C ASP A 162 -16.16 9.94 -0.35
N VAL A 163 -16.19 8.62 -0.48
CA VAL A 163 -15.72 7.91 -1.67
C VAL A 163 -16.51 8.29 -2.92
N THR A 164 -17.79 8.64 -2.77
CA THR A 164 -18.69 8.98 -3.89
C THR A 164 -18.33 10.32 -4.55
N LYS A 165 -17.59 11.17 -3.81
CA LYS A 165 -17.09 12.46 -4.30
C LYS A 165 -15.68 12.38 -4.85
N CYS A 166 -15.00 11.25 -4.67
CA CYS A 166 -13.62 11.08 -5.12
C CYS A 166 -13.52 10.97 -6.64
N LYS A 167 -12.48 11.59 -7.20
CA LYS A 167 -12.16 11.54 -8.63
C LYS A 167 -10.72 11.06 -8.80
N ILE A 168 -10.52 10.03 -9.60
CA ILE A 168 -9.19 9.58 -10.03
C ILE A 168 -8.94 10.13 -11.44
N LYS A 169 -7.93 11.00 -11.56
CA LYS A 169 -7.50 11.59 -12.84
C LYS A 169 -6.28 10.89 -13.39
N GLY A 170 -6.17 10.88 -14.72
CA GLY A 170 -5.00 10.37 -15.45
C GLY A 170 -5.17 8.96 -16.03
N LEU A 171 -6.39 8.41 -15.99
CA LEU A 171 -6.71 7.09 -16.53
C LEU A 171 -7.47 7.12 -17.86
N LYS A 172 -7.87 8.30 -18.36
CA LYS A 172 -8.52 8.43 -19.67
C LYS A 172 -7.67 7.78 -20.76
N ASN A 173 -8.32 7.08 -21.69
CA ASN A 173 -7.77 6.30 -22.80
C ASN A 173 -6.93 5.08 -22.37
N CYS A 174 -6.80 4.80 -21.07
CA CYS A 174 -6.13 3.59 -20.62
C CYS A 174 -7.06 2.37 -20.80
N LYS A 175 -6.48 1.23 -21.15
CA LYS A 175 -7.18 -0.05 -21.12
C LYS A 175 -7.19 -0.59 -19.70
N TYR A 176 -8.28 -1.22 -19.28
CA TYR A 176 -8.36 -1.89 -17.99
C TYR A 176 -9.10 -3.22 -18.09
N LYS A 177 -8.69 -4.18 -17.26
CA LYS A 177 -9.46 -5.39 -16.97
C LYS A 177 -10.41 -5.11 -15.81
N ASP A 178 -11.67 -5.51 -15.93
CA ASP A 178 -12.67 -5.41 -14.86
C ASP A 178 -12.99 -6.80 -14.29
N PHE A 179 -12.53 -7.07 -13.07
CA PHE A 179 -12.70 -8.37 -12.43
C PHE A 179 -14.13 -8.63 -11.94
N LEU A 180 -14.97 -7.59 -11.85
CA LEU A 180 -16.41 -7.76 -11.62
C LEU A 180 -17.15 -8.18 -12.88
N ARG A 181 -16.49 -8.08 -14.05
CA ARG A 181 -17.00 -8.48 -15.36
C ARG A 181 -16.13 -9.58 -15.96
N ASN A 182 -15.78 -10.59 -15.15
CA ASN A 182 -15.02 -11.76 -15.58
C ASN A 182 -13.64 -11.44 -16.20
N GLY A 183 -13.03 -10.31 -15.82
CA GLY A 183 -11.72 -9.91 -16.34
C GLY A 183 -11.73 -9.39 -17.78
N LEU A 184 -12.91 -9.05 -18.33
CA LEU A 184 -13.04 -8.43 -19.65
C LEU A 184 -12.27 -7.10 -19.71
N THR A 185 -11.73 -6.80 -20.90
CA THR A 185 -10.94 -5.59 -21.14
C THR A 185 -11.80 -4.49 -21.75
N PHE A 186 -11.70 -3.29 -21.17
CA PHE A 186 -12.41 -2.08 -21.60
C PHE A 186 -11.41 -0.93 -21.80
N GLN A 187 -11.87 0.16 -22.41
CA GLN A 187 -11.16 1.43 -22.47
C GLN A 187 -11.86 2.47 -21.60
N GLU A 188 -11.08 3.26 -20.87
CA GLU A 188 -11.61 4.33 -20.02
C GLU A 188 -11.82 5.62 -20.82
N GLU A 189 -13.07 5.87 -21.21
CA GLU A 189 -13.42 7.07 -21.98
C GLU A 189 -13.65 8.31 -21.11
N ARG A 190 -13.84 8.12 -19.79
CA ARG A 190 -14.13 9.22 -18.86
C ARG A 190 -12.87 10.01 -18.55
N GLU A 191 -13.01 11.33 -18.41
CA GLU A 191 -11.93 12.21 -17.93
C GLU A 191 -11.46 11.85 -16.52
N ASP A 192 -12.44 11.62 -15.64
CA ASP A 192 -12.23 11.28 -14.24
C ASP A 192 -12.97 9.98 -13.93
N VAL A 193 -12.29 9.04 -13.28
CA VAL A 193 -12.94 7.83 -12.75
C VAL A 193 -13.55 8.18 -11.40
N MET A 194 -14.87 8.05 -11.32
CA MET A 194 -15.64 8.19 -10.07
C MET A 194 -15.81 6.81 -9.42
N VAL A 195 -15.90 6.78 -8.10
CA VAL A 195 -16.20 5.56 -7.34
C VAL A 195 -17.63 5.66 -6.82
N THR A 196 -18.58 5.18 -7.61
CA THR A 196 -20.03 5.20 -7.31
C THR A 196 -20.63 3.82 -7.10
N GLU A 197 -19.79 2.78 -7.19
CA GLU A 197 -20.13 1.38 -7.07
C GLU A 197 -18.87 0.59 -6.70
N LYS A 198 -19.03 -0.73 -6.51
CA LYS A 198 -17.88 -1.63 -6.30
C LYS A 198 -16.94 -1.56 -7.50
N LEU A 199 -15.65 -1.50 -7.22
CA LEU A 199 -14.59 -1.47 -8.23
C LEU A 199 -13.56 -2.55 -7.96
N ASP A 200 -13.19 -3.27 -9.00
CA ASP A 200 -12.03 -4.16 -9.01
C ASP A 200 -11.41 -4.16 -10.41
N ARG A 201 -10.54 -3.18 -10.68
CA ARG A 201 -10.01 -2.89 -12.02
C ARG A 201 -8.49 -2.84 -12.02
N VAL A 202 -7.88 -3.39 -13.06
CA VAL A 202 -6.44 -3.22 -13.33
C VAL A 202 -6.27 -2.48 -14.65
N TYR A 203 -5.80 -1.24 -14.56
CA TYR A 203 -5.44 -0.41 -15.71
C TYR A 203 -4.01 -0.72 -16.13
N SER A 204 -3.79 -0.93 -17.43
CA SER A 204 -2.48 -1.27 -17.98
C SER A 204 -1.82 -0.08 -18.66
N ARG A 205 -0.47 -0.01 -18.58
CA ARG A 205 0.36 1.02 -19.28
C ARG A 205 -0.11 2.46 -19.02
N THR A 206 -0.48 2.71 -17.78
CA THR A 206 -0.98 4.00 -17.29
C THR A 206 0.12 5.07 -17.22
N PRO A 207 -0.23 6.36 -17.28
CA PRO A 207 0.70 7.45 -17.01
C PRO A 207 1.33 7.37 -15.62
N ASN A 208 2.57 7.85 -15.50
CA ASN A 208 3.32 7.85 -14.24
C ASN A 208 2.70 8.73 -13.14
N LYS A 209 1.83 9.66 -13.50
CA LYS A 209 1.15 10.57 -12.57
C LYS A 209 -0.35 10.29 -12.57
N LEU A 210 -0.89 9.99 -11.38
CA LEU A 210 -2.33 10.02 -11.11
C LEU A 210 -2.63 11.08 -10.06
N VAL A 211 -3.86 11.57 -10.06
CA VAL A 211 -4.33 12.51 -9.03
C VAL A 211 -5.64 11.98 -8.45
N LEU A 212 -5.64 11.71 -7.15
CA LEU A 212 -6.85 11.44 -6.39
C LEU A 212 -7.35 12.76 -5.81
N LYS A 213 -8.53 13.22 -6.22
CA LYS A 213 -9.18 14.45 -5.77
C LYS A 213 -10.22 14.15 -4.69
N ASN A 214 -10.54 15.16 -3.88
CA ASN A 214 -11.52 15.11 -2.80
C ASN A 214 -11.16 14.06 -1.74
N THR A 215 -9.87 14.02 -1.37
CA THR A 215 -9.36 13.17 -0.29
C THR A 215 -9.69 13.79 1.06
N VAL A 216 -8.80 13.65 2.04
CA VAL A 216 -8.92 14.26 3.37
C VAL A 216 -9.10 15.77 3.24
N ASP A 217 -10.15 16.29 3.87
CA ASP A 217 -10.55 17.70 3.88
C ASP A 217 -10.69 18.36 2.50
N GLY A 218 -11.15 17.59 1.50
CA GLY A 218 -11.30 18.08 0.13
C GLY A 218 -9.97 18.27 -0.60
N GLY A 219 -8.88 17.77 -0.02
CA GLY A 219 -7.54 17.82 -0.59
C GLY A 219 -7.36 16.99 -1.86
N SER A 220 -6.12 16.94 -2.33
CA SER A 220 -5.70 16.12 -3.47
C SER A 220 -4.42 15.37 -3.14
N LEU A 221 -4.35 14.10 -3.53
CA LEU A 221 -3.14 13.30 -3.45
C LEU A 221 -2.56 13.09 -4.85
N ASN A 222 -1.30 13.47 -5.03
CA ASN A 222 -0.55 13.19 -6.25
C ASN A 222 0.21 11.88 -6.10
N LEU A 223 -0.10 10.91 -6.96
CA LEU A 223 0.57 9.62 -7.01
C LEU A 223 1.58 9.66 -8.15
N LEU A 224 2.87 9.75 -7.81
CA LEU A 224 3.97 9.72 -8.76
C LEU A 224 4.63 8.34 -8.70
N ARG A 225 4.67 7.67 -9.85
CA ARG A 225 5.17 6.30 -9.99
C ARG A 225 6.33 6.27 -10.98
N ARG A 226 7.27 5.37 -10.74
CA ARG A 226 8.43 5.08 -11.60
C ARG A 226 8.58 3.58 -11.67
N ASN A 227 8.92 3.06 -12.85
CA ASN A 227 9.07 1.62 -13.09
C ASN A 227 7.84 0.78 -12.69
N SER A 228 6.66 1.38 -12.71
CA SER A 228 5.36 0.74 -12.49
C SER A 228 4.42 1.18 -13.60
N ARG A 229 3.89 0.21 -14.35
CA ARG A 229 3.09 0.46 -15.56
C ARG A 229 1.59 0.31 -15.31
N ASP A 230 1.22 -0.43 -14.28
CA ASP A 230 -0.17 -0.85 -14.07
C ASP A 230 -0.72 -0.28 -12.76
N VAL A 231 -2.04 -0.10 -12.70
CA VAL A 231 -2.76 0.46 -11.54
C VAL A 231 -3.91 -0.45 -11.21
N LEU A 232 -3.88 -1.02 -10.02
CA LEU A 232 -5.04 -1.61 -9.38
C LEU A 232 -5.86 -0.48 -8.75
N LEU A 233 -7.11 -0.36 -9.18
CA LEU A 233 -8.12 0.50 -8.59
C LEU A 233 -9.20 -0.39 -7.97
N TRP A 234 -9.34 -0.30 -6.66
CA TRP A 234 -10.27 -1.15 -5.92
C TRP A 234 -11.03 -0.38 -4.84
N ASN A 235 -12.32 -0.66 -4.74
CA ASN A 235 -13.19 -0.24 -3.65
C ASN A 235 -14.28 -1.30 -3.43
N PRO A 236 -14.51 -1.73 -2.18
CA PRO A 236 -15.44 -2.82 -1.88
C PRO A 236 -16.92 -2.41 -1.95
N TRP A 237 -17.21 -1.10 -1.92
CA TRP A 237 -18.53 -0.50 -1.79
C TRP A 237 -19.27 -0.87 -0.50
N ILE A 238 -20.49 -0.33 -0.35
CA ILE A 238 -21.39 -0.61 0.78
C ILE A 238 -22.09 -1.96 0.53
N GLY A 239 -22.19 -2.80 1.56
CA GLY A 239 -22.95 -4.04 1.54
C GLY A 239 -22.14 -5.31 1.25
N ASP A 240 -20.90 -5.16 0.76
CA ASP A 240 -19.96 -6.27 0.73
C ASP A 240 -19.32 -6.38 2.12
N SER A 241 -19.92 -7.19 3.00
CA SER A 241 -19.24 -7.63 4.21
C SER A 241 -18.01 -8.40 3.76
N LEU A 242 -16.85 -7.75 3.80
CA LEU A 242 -15.55 -8.30 3.41
C LEU A 242 -15.14 -9.44 4.36
N LYS A 243 -15.88 -10.56 4.32
CA LYS A 243 -15.51 -11.83 4.94
C LYS A 243 -14.19 -12.25 4.29
N GLY A 244 -13.07 -11.93 4.96
CA GLY A 244 -11.72 -12.32 4.54
C GLY A 244 -10.67 -11.21 4.39
N MET A 245 -11.02 -9.93 4.57
CA MET A 245 -10.03 -8.84 4.61
C MET A 245 -9.92 -8.11 5.96
N ASP A 246 -10.74 -8.45 6.96
CA ASP A 246 -10.75 -7.81 8.30
C ASP A 246 -10.79 -6.27 8.23
N LEU A 247 -11.47 -5.70 7.23
CA LEU A 247 -11.50 -4.25 6.99
C LEU A 247 -12.64 -3.51 7.74
N GLY A 248 -13.54 -4.25 8.39
CA GLY A 248 -14.69 -3.71 9.12
C GLY A 248 -15.72 -2.95 8.26
N ASN A 249 -16.78 -2.46 8.90
CA ASN A 249 -17.94 -1.83 8.23
C ASN A 249 -17.67 -0.46 7.59
N SER A 250 -16.53 0.19 7.89
CA SER A 250 -16.16 1.50 7.34
C SER A 250 -15.19 1.41 6.15
N CYS A 251 -14.92 0.21 5.66
CA CYS A 251 -13.99 -0.05 4.56
C CYS A 251 -14.38 0.66 3.25
N TYR A 252 -15.65 1.00 3.03
CA TYR A 252 -16.08 1.73 1.84
C TYR A 252 -15.52 3.17 1.78
N LEU A 253 -15.08 3.75 2.90
CA LEU A 253 -14.42 5.06 2.99
C LEU A 253 -12.91 5.02 2.64
N THR A 254 -12.49 4.01 1.88
CA THR A 254 -11.12 3.89 1.37
C THR A 254 -11.12 3.86 -0.15
N ILE A 255 -10.02 4.29 -0.76
CA ILE A 255 -9.74 3.93 -2.15
C ILE A 255 -8.39 3.23 -2.17
N LEU A 256 -8.35 2.02 -2.68
CA LEU A 256 -7.10 1.36 -2.98
C LEU A 256 -6.65 1.80 -4.37
N VAL A 257 -5.50 2.47 -4.42
CA VAL A 257 -4.79 2.75 -5.68
C VAL A 257 -3.39 2.20 -5.54
N SER A 258 -3.04 1.21 -6.37
CA SER A 258 -1.70 0.63 -6.29
C SER A 258 -0.62 1.51 -6.89
N ARG A 259 0.61 1.25 -6.44
CA ARG A 259 1.85 1.70 -7.05
C ARG A 259 2.71 0.51 -7.44
#